data_AF-A0A496WAF1-F1
#
_entry.id   AF-A0A496WAF1-F1
#
_cell.length_a   1.000
_cell.length_b   1.000
_cell.length_c   1.000
_cell.angle_alpha   90.00
_cell.angle_beta   90.00
_cell.angle_gamma   90.00
#
_symmetry.space_group_name_H-M   'P 1'
#
loop_
_entity.id
_entity.type
_entity.pdbx_description
1 polymer ?
#
loop_
_entity_poly.entity_id
_entity_poly.type
_entity_poly.pdbx_seq_one_letter_code
_entity_poly.pdbx_strand_id
1 'polypeptide(L)'
;PRGIIYYNTTNSEDAIFTGAQVFKHVVRYESFIAAGDTPFDLSRQEVRNNLKKFNKGPMAAMQQSKIHKPVFGNLVATDLVDIAKDYRNRAGLTKITDDNMATEFRRASPVAGVSWAAFLAKIWP
;
A
#
# COMPACT_ATOMS: atom_id res chain seq x y z
N PRO A 1 10.24 17.53 -13.51
CA PRO A 1 10.72 16.99 -12.21
C PRO A 1 9.68 17.26 -11.10
N ARG A 2 8.93 16.22 -10.68
CA ARG A 2 7.94 16.16 -9.57
C ARG A 2 7.13 14.85 -9.66
N GLY A 3 7.78 13.78 -10.12
CA GLY A 3 7.11 12.50 -10.35
C GLY A 3 6.62 11.90 -9.05
N ILE A 4 5.46 11.26 -9.10
CA ILE A 4 4.91 10.47 -8.01
C ILE A 4 4.67 9.08 -8.57
N ILE A 5 5.16 8.05 -7.88
CA ILE A 5 4.84 6.66 -8.20
C ILE A 5 3.71 6.17 -7.29
N TYR A 6 2.76 5.47 -7.89
CA TYR A 6 1.66 4.82 -7.19
C TYR A 6 1.75 3.33 -7.45
N TYR A 7 1.71 2.51 -6.41
CA TYR A 7 1.70 1.06 -6.57
C TYR A 7 0.98 0.37 -5.41
N ASN A 8 0.43 -0.80 -5.73
CA ASN A 8 -0.18 -1.69 -4.75
C ASN A 8 0.94 -2.44 -4.02
N THR A 9 0.83 -2.52 -2.70
CA THR A 9 1.76 -3.22 -1.82
C THR A 9 1.19 -4.54 -1.31
N THR A 10 -0.12 -4.79 -1.48
CA THR A 10 -0.85 -5.91 -0.85
C THR A 10 -0.57 -5.97 0.66
N ASN A 11 -0.42 -4.79 1.29
CA ASN A 11 -0.03 -4.62 2.70
C ASN A 11 1.37 -5.17 3.07
N SER A 12 2.24 -5.45 2.09
CA SER A 12 3.63 -5.80 2.34
C SER A 12 4.39 -4.62 2.95
N GLU A 13 4.79 -4.78 4.21
CA GLU A 13 5.58 -3.77 4.91
C GLU A 13 6.98 -3.61 4.30
N ASP A 14 7.54 -4.66 3.70
CA ASP A 14 8.81 -4.62 2.98
C ASP A 14 8.71 -3.76 1.70
N ALA A 15 7.59 -3.82 0.99
CA ALA A 15 7.34 -2.96 -0.16
C ALA A 15 7.23 -1.49 0.24
N ILE A 16 6.47 -1.19 1.30
CA ILE A 16 6.35 0.17 1.85
C ILE A 16 7.72 0.68 2.34
N PHE A 17 8.45 -0.16 3.06
CA PHE A 17 9.80 0.13 3.53
C PHE A 17 10.73 0.45 2.37
N THR A 18 10.72 -0.35 1.32
CA THR A 18 11.52 -0.13 0.12
C THR A 18 11.21 1.23 -0.50
N GLY A 19 9.93 1.58 -0.65
CA GLY A 19 9.52 2.91 -1.08
C GLY A 19 10.07 4.03 -0.21
N ALA A 20 9.99 3.88 1.12
CA ALA A 20 10.49 4.86 2.08
C ALA A 20 12.03 5.00 2.10
N GLN A 21 12.77 3.96 1.68
CA GLN A 21 14.23 4.00 1.53
C GLN A 21 14.67 4.72 0.24
N VAL A 22 13.77 4.90 -0.73
CA VAL A 22 14.08 5.53 -2.03
C VAL A 22 13.54 6.95 -2.12
N PHE A 23 12.32 7.19 -1.63
CA PHE A 23 11.64 8.48 -1.74
C PHE A 23 11.58 9.21 -0.41
N LYS A 24 11.65 10.54 -0.45
CA LYS A 24 11.59 11.38 0.76
C LYS A 24 10.23 11.30 1.47
N HIS A 25 9.15 11.24 0.70
CA HIS A 25 7.76 11.26 1.18
C HIS A 25 7.01 10.02 0.71
N VAL A 26 6.25 9.42 1.62
CA VAL A 26 5.43 8.25 1.35
C VAL A 26 4.11 8.40 2.11
N VAL A 27 3.00 8.35 1.40
CA VAL A 27 1.67 8.27 2.01
C VAL A 27 1.00 6.95 1.64
N ARG A 28 0.16 6.43 2.52
CA ARG A 28 -0.55 5.17 2.32
C ARG A 28 -2.05 5.38 2.29
N TYR A 29 -2.71 4.71 1.34
CA TYR A 29 -4.15 4.56 1.31
C TYR A 29 -4.48 3.07 1.13
N GLU A 30 -5.01 2.45 2.18
CA GLU A 30 -5.26 1.00 2.24
C GLU A 30 -4.02 0.19 1.80
N SER A 31 -4.11 -0.61 0.75
CA SER A 31 -3.01 -1.42 0.21
C SER A 31 -2.11 -0.66 -0.77
N PHE A 32 -2.41 0.60 -1.08
CA PHE A 32 -1.62 1.40 -2.02
C PHE A 32 -0.73 2.41 -1.29
N ILE A 33 0.40 2.72 -1.91
CA ILE A 33 1.19 3.90 -1.52
C ILE A 33 1.35 4.86 -2.70
N ALA A 34 1.55 6.13 -2.35
CA ALA A 34 2.09 7.15 -3.23
C ALA A 34 3.44 7.59 -2.68
N ALA A 35 4.47 7.61 -3.52
CA ALA A 35 5.83 7.95 -3.10
C ALA A 35 6.48 8.95 -4.07
N GLY A 36 7.25 9.89 -3.51
CA GLY A 36 7.94 10.91 -4.29
C GLY A 36 8.83 11.82 -3.44
N ASP A 37 9.55 12.72 -4.10
CA ASP A 37 10.45 13.68 -3.43
C ASP A 37 9.81 15.03 -3.12
N THR A 38 8.50 15.13 -3.33
CA THR A 38 7.68 16.31 -3.02
C THR A 38 6.62 15.92 -1.98
N PRO A 39 6.33 16.79 -0.99
CA PRO A 39 5.36 16.49 0.05
C PRO A 39 3.93 16.36 -0.51
N PHE A 40 3.09 15.65 0.24
CA PHE A 40 1.66 15.48 -0.03
C PHE A 40 0.85 16.42 0.89
N ASP A 41 0.90 17.72 0.61
CA ASP A 41 0.42 18.79 1.50
C ASP A 41 -0.88 19.49 1.02
N LEU A 42 -1.68 18.79 0.20
CA LEU A 42 -2.94 19.32 -0.31
C LEU A 42 -3.95 19.57 0.82
N SER A 43 -4.54 20.76 0.83
CA SER A 43 -5.68 21.06 1.71
C SER A 43 -6.91 20.23 1.34
N ARG A 44 -7.82 20.03 2.28
CA ARG A 44 -9.10 19.33 2.02
C ARG A 44 -9.91 19.95 0.88
N GLN A 45 -9.81 21.27 0.70
CA GLN A 45 -10.49 21.94 -0.39
C GLN A 45 -9.83 21.66 -1.75
N GLU A 46 -8.50 21.59 -1.81
CA GLU A 46 -7.77 21.18 -3.01
C GLU A 46 -8.04 19.72 -3.36
N VAL A 47 -8.03 18.81 -2.36
CA VAL A 47 -8.42 17.40 -2.55
C VAL A 47 -9.82 17.31 -3.13
N ARG A 48 -10.80 18.02 -2.55
CA ARG A 48 -12.18 18.07 -3.06
C ARG A 48 -12.24 18.58 -4.50
N ASN A 49 -11.53 19.66 -4.82
CA ASN A 49 -11.50 20.22 -6.16
C ASN A 49 -10.86 19.26 -7.17
N ASN A 50 -9.80 18.54 -6.77
CA ASN A 50 -9.15 17.53 -7.61
C ASN A 50 -10.06 16.32 -7.84
N LEU A 51 -10.74 15.82 -6.81
CA LEU A 51 -11.69 14.71 -6.96
C LEU A 51 -12.84 15.06 -7.92
N LYS A 52 -13.30 16.32 -7.92
CA LYS A 52 -14.32 16.81 -8.85
C LYS A 52 -13.88 16.79 -10.32
N LYS A 53 -12.57 16.86 -10.61
CA LYS A 53 -12.04 16.79 -11.98
C LYS A 53 -12.31 15.42 -12.62
N PHE A 54 -12.49 14.36 -11.82
CA PHE A 54 -12.92 13.04 -12.29
C PHE A 54 -14.43 13.02 -12.52
N ASN A 55 -14.90 13.80 -13.50
CA ASN A 55 -16.32 13.96 -13.83
C ASN A 55 -16.81 12.99 -14.92
N LYS A 56 -16.05 11.92 -15.20
CA LYS A 56 -16.40 10.86 -16.15
C LYS A 56 -16.31 9.49 -15.48
N GLY A 57 -17.08 8.54 -15.99
CA GLY A 57 -17.08 7.15 -15.51
C GLY A 57 -17.58 7.03 -14.06
N PRO A 58 -17.09 6.02 -13.31
CA PRO A 58 -17.56 5.73 -11.95
C PRO A 58 -17.50 6.93 -10.99
N MET A 59 -16.50 7.81 -11.14
CA MET A 59 -16.35 9.00 -10.30
C MET A 59 -17.43 10.07 -10.55
N ALA A 60 -17.98 10.14 -11.77
CA ALA A 60 -19.14 11.00 -12.04
C ALA A 60 -20.37 10.51 -11.27
N ALA A 61 -20.60 9.19 -11.27
CA ALA A 61 -21.66 8.56 -10.50
C ALA A 61 -21.46 8.74 -8.99
N MET A 62 -20.21 8.76 -8.51
CA MET A 62 -19.92 9.02 -7.10
C MET A 62 -20.30 10.41 -6.62
N GLN A 63 -20.21 11.43 -7.50
CA GLN A 63 -20.55 12.81 -7.15
C GLN A 63 -22.06 13.08 -7.16
N GLN A 64 -22.81 12.35 -8.00
CA GLN A 64 -24.24 12.60 -8.24
C GLN A 64 -25.15 11.66 -7.44
N SER A 65 -24.66 10.46 -7.09
CA SER A 65 -25.44 9.46 -6.36
C SER A 65 -25.55 9.79 -4.87
N LYS A 66 -26.78 9.75 -4.34
CA LYS A 66 -27.03 9.85 -2.88
C LYS A 66 -26.32 8.74 -2.10
N ILE A 67 -26.12 7.57 -2.71
CA ILE A 67 -25.47 6.40 -2.10
C ILE A 67 -23.96 6.60 -1.98
N HIS A 68 -23.33 7.27 -2.96
CA HIS A 68 -21.88 7.42 -3.02
C HIS A 68 -21.37 8.75 -2.48
N LYS A 69 -22.27 9.70 -2.21
CA LYS A 69 -21.95 10.97 -1.56
C LYS A 69 -21.15 10.81 -0.24
N PRO A 70 -21.45 9.82 0.63
CA PRO A 70 -20.62 9.55 1.81
C PRO A 70 -19.19 9.11 1.46
N VAL A 71 -19.02 8.27 0.43
CA VAL A 71 -17.70 7.80 -0.03
C VAL A 71 -16.86 8.99 -0.52
N PHE A 72 -17.46 9.90 -1.30
CA PHE A 72 -16.80 11.15 -1.71
C PHE A 72 -16.39 12.00 -0.49
N GLY A 73 -17.26 12.09 0.51
CA GLY A 73 -16.95 12.75 1.79
C GLY A 73 -15.75 12.13 2.50
N ASN A 74 -15.71 10.80 2.58
CA ASN A 74 -14.60 10.06 3.19
C ASN A 74 -13.30 10.30 2.44
N LEU A 75 -13.29 10.22 1.11
CA LEU A 75 -12.09 10.49 0.30
C LEU A 75 -11.53 11.90 0.51
N VAL A 76 -12.39 12.90 0.69
CA VAL A 76 -11.98 14.28 1.00
C VAL A 76 -11.44 14.41 2.44
N ALA A 77 -11.97 13.62 3.37
CA ALA A 77 -11.62 13.65 4.78
C ALA A 77 -10.41 12.78 5.12
N THR A 78 -9.99 11.89 4.22
CA THR A 78 -8.82 11.02 4.42
C THR A 78 -7.56 11.85 4.61
N ASP A 79 -6.94 11.71 5.78
CA ASP A 79 -5.64 12.30 6.05
C ASP A 79 -4.54 11.37 5.49
N LEU A 80 -3.79 11.88 4.51
CA LEU A 80 -2.65 11.18 3.91
C LEU A 80 -1.38 11.51 4.69
N VAL A 81 -1.21 10.85 5.83
CA VAL A 81 -0.05 11.05 6.71
C VAL A 81 1.23 10.54 6.03
N ASP A 82 2.28 11.35 6.06
CA ASP A 82 3.61 10.94 5.60
C ASP A 82 4.24 9.95 6.58
N ILE A 83 4.35 8.70 6.15
CA ILE A 83 4.85 7.58 6.93
C ILE A 83 6.31 7.24 6.61
N ALA A 84 6.97 7.99 5.73
CA ALA A 84 8.31 7.65 5.24
C ALA A 84 9.34 7.57 6.38
N LYS A 85 9.28 8.48 7.35
CA LYS A 85 10.23 8.50 8.48
C LYS A 85 10.07 7.27 9.38
N ASP A 86 8.83 6.87 9.64
CA ASP A 86 8.54 5.75 10.53
C ASP A 86 9.03 4.44 9.91
N TYR A 87 8.76 4.24 8.62
CA TYR A 87 9.25 3.06 7.91
C TYR A 87 10.77 3.07 7.76
N ARG A 88 11.40 4.21 7.46
CA ARG A 88 12.88 4.28 7.32
C ARG A 88 13.63 3.78 8.54
N ASN A 89 13.08 4.01 9.74
CA ASN A 89 13.71 3.63 11.01
C ASN A 89 13.25 2.28 11.55
N ARG A 90 12.36 1.58 10.83
CA ARG A 90 11.77 0.33 11.31
C ARG A 90 12.72 -0.84 11.12
N ALA A 91 13.03 -1.53 12.22
CA ALA A 91 13.83 -2.75 12.21
C ALA A 91 13.01 -3.97 11.71
N GLY A 92 13.71 -4.99 11.20
CA GLY A 92 13.10 -6.26 10.79
C GLY A 92 12.47 -6.28 9.39
N LEU A 93 12.57 -5.17 8.65
CA LEU A 93 12.15 -5.08 7.24
C LEU A 93 13.37 -5.15 6.32
N THR A 94 13.18 -5.67 5.12
CA THR A 94 14.23 -5.78 4.09
C THR A 94 13.90 -4.85 2.95
N LYS A 95 14.90 -4.06 2.55
CA LYS A 95 14.83 -3.30 1.31
C LYS A 95 14.92 -4.26 0.14
N ILE A 96 13.89 -4.27 -0.69
CA ILE A 96 13.81 -5.06 -1.91
C ILE A 96 14.68 -4.40 -2.99
N THR A 97 15.56 -5.19 -3.60
CA THR A 97 16.45 -4.86 -4.70
C THR A 97 16.45 -6.02 -5.68
N ASP A 98 17.08 -5.83 -6.85
CA ASP A 98 17.19 -6.90 -7.86
C ASP A 98 17.97 -8.12 -7.32
N ASP A 99 18.93 -7.91 -6.42
CA ASP A 99 19.74 -8.97 -5.80
C ASP A 99 18.97 -9.78 -4.74
N ASN A 100 17.87 -9.26 -4.20
CA ASN A 100 17.15 -9.86 -3.08
C ASN A 100 15.63 -9.81 -3.24
N MET A 101 15.14 -9.95 -4.48
CA MET A 101 13.71 -9.87 -4.81
C MET A 101 12.87 -10.69 -3.83
N ALA A 102 11.98 -10.00 -3.11
CA ALA A 102 11.10 -10.63 -2.15
C ALA A 102 9.88 -11.24 -2.83
N THR A 103 9.47 -12.42 -2.38
CA THR A 103 8.15 -12.99 -2.68
C THR A 103 7.16 -12.63 -1.58
N GLU A 104 5.86 -12.66 -1.89
CA GLU A 104 4.79 -12.38 -0.93
C GLU A 104 4.84 -13.30 0.30
N PHE A 105 5.34 -14.53 0.13
CA PHE A 105 5.41 -15.54 1.19
C PHE A 105 6.85 -15.66 1.72
N ARG A 106 7.16 -14.85 2.74
CA ARG A 106 8.53 -14.75 3.31
C ARG A 106 9.02 -15.98 4.07
N ARG A 107 8.14 -16.96 4.30
CA ARG A 107 8.43 -18.29 4.83
C ARG A 107 7.37 -19.23 4.26
N ALA A 108 7.78 -20.46 3.92
CA ALA A 108 6.81 -21.55 3.98
C ALA A 108 6.30 -21.55 5.43
N SER A 109 5.06 -21.16 5.66
CA SER A 109 4.40 -21.54 6.90
C SER A 109 4.59 -23.06 6.97
N PRO A 110 5.28 -23.61 7.99
CA PRO A 110 5.08 -25.01 8.27
C PRO A 110 3.57 -25.12 8.44
N VAL A 111 2.91 -25.92 7.62
CA VAL A 111 1.53 -26.30 7.91
C VAL A 111 1.60 -26.83 9.34
N ALA A 112 1.05 -26.08 10.29
CA ALA A 112 1.14 -26.42 11.68
C ALA A 112 0.51 -27.82 11.82
N GLY A 113 1.34 -28.82 12.09
CA GLY A 113 0.90 -30.18 12.35
C GLY A 113 1.17 -31.25 11.29
N VAL A 114 1.79 -30.97 10.13
CA VAL A 114 2.17 -32.05 9.21
C VAL A 114 3.65 -32.40 9.38
N SER A 115 3.91 -33.42 10.21
CA SER A 115 5.18 -34.14 10.16
C SER A 115 5.27 -34.91 8.86
N TRP A 116 6.13 -34.46 7.94
CA TRP A 116 6.42 -35.18 6.70
C TRP A 116 6.94 -36.60 6.96
N ALA A 117 7.62 -36.82 8.08
CA ALA A 117 8.04 -38.14 8.53
C ALA A 117 6.83 -39.05 8.87
N ALA A 118 5.80 -38.50 9.52
CA ALA A 118 4.58 -39.24 9.84
C ALA A 118 3.72 -39.53 8.59
N PHE A 119 3.73 -38.63 7.60
CA PHE A 119 3.08 -38.86 6.32
C PHE A 119 3.78 -39.98 5.55
N LEU A 120 5.11 -39.92 5.39
CA LEU A 120 5.88 -40.93 4.66
C LEU A 120 5.80 -42.34 5.29
N ALA A 121 5.80 -42.44 6.62
CA ALA A 121 5.63 -43.71 7.33
C ALA A 121 4.26 -44.38 7.12
N LYS A 122 3.24 -43.63 6.62
CA LYS A 122 1.89 -44.14 6.40
C LYS A 122 1.66 -44.65 4.97
N ILE A 123 2.46 -44.17 4.01
CA ILE A 123 2.35 -44.51 2.58
C ILE A 123 3.41 -45.51 2.11
N TRP A 124 4.42 -45.80 2.93
CA TRP A 124 5.40 -46.83 2.65
C TRP A 124 5.70 -47.65 3.92
N PRO A 125 5.08 -48.83 4.11
CA PRO A 125 5.39 -49.74 5.22
C PRO A 125 6.76 -50.42 5.03
#